data_AF-W2Z084-F1
#
_entry.id   AF-W2Z084-F1
#
_cell.length_a   1.000
_cell.length_b   1.000
_cell.length_c   1.000
_cell.angle_alpha   90.00
_cell.angle_beta   90.00
_cell.angle_gamma   90.00
#
_symmetry.space_group_name_H-M   'P 1'
#
loop_
_entity.id
_entity.type
_entity.pdbx_description
1 polymer ?
#
loop_
_entity_poly.entity_id
_entity_poly.type
_entity_poly.pdbx_seq_one_letter_code
_entity_poly.pdbx_strand_id
1 'polypeptide(L)'
;MTQSTPLDAALQLFTSVQETEVSAQSKTKPVVALSLPQEPDRKQKRELQKLIAPLAFLFRGRDDITLLLSSKEMEASSLTVFKDGEELTTVTTEGELKDRVNKLVQHIGWSPDCPDETQLHNYLSPINAEELLGDVAAFTATTGQRDYVANAANVSSIIWHAFTEAERPINWAGFYFVRPLANPKETDHDHILILGPFMGKPACSRIRFQSGVCGAAWRTKSVQRIKDVHEFPGHIACDDASESELVVPVFDKQGEVIALIDLDCPQKNGFSAEDERTFVEVARVMSEACDWGNVGLPYTQP
;
A
#
# COMPACT_ATOMS: atom_id res chain seq x y z
N MET A 1 11.40 5.43 18.78
CA MET A 1 9.98 5.07 18.89
C MET A 1 9.87 3.63 18.43
N THR A 2 9.33 2.73 19.24
CA THR A 2 9.14 1.32 18.86
C THR A 2 8.16 1.27 17.69
N GLN A 3 8.60 0.69 16.57
CA GLN A 3 7.81 0.55 15.34
C GLN A 3 6.60 -0.36 15.60
N SER A 4 5.46 -0.04 14.98
CA SER A 4 4.23 -0.84 15.04
C SER A 4 4.38 -2.07 14.16
N THR A 5 4.22 -3.27 14.72
CA THR A 5 4.28 -4.52 13.94
C THR A 5 3.04 -4.69 13.06
N PRO A 6 3.05 -5.58 12.04
CA PRO A 6 1.84 -5.93 11.27
C PRO A 6 0.68 -6.42 12.15
N LEU A 7 1.01 -7.11 13.24
CA LEU A 7 0.04 -7.53 14.24
C LEU A 7 -0.58 -6.33 14.96
N ASP A 8 0.23 -5.36 15.38
CA ASP A 8 -0.25 -4.15 16.06
C ASP A 8 -1.19 -3.34 15.14
N ALA A 9 -0.83 -3.21 13.86
CA ALA A 9 -1.66 -2.54 12.86
C ALA A 9 -2.99 -3.25 12.63
N ALA A 10 -3.00 -4.59 12.60
CA ALA A 10 -4.23 -5.37 12.46
C ALA A 10 -5.12 -5.27 13.69
N LEU A 11 -4.54 -5.28 14.90
CA LEU A 11 -5.28 -5.16 16.16
C LEU A 11 -5.94 -3.79 16.32
N GLN A 12 -5.33 -2.72 15.81
CA GLN A 12 -5.91 -1.36 15.83
C GLN A 12 -7.24 -1.24 15.06
N LEU A 13 -7.58 -2.22 14.20
CA LEU A 13 -8.87 -2.25 13.51
C LEU A 13 -10.03 -2.63 14.45
N PHE A 14 -9.74 -3.28 15.57
CA PHE A 14 -10.75 -3.85 16.45
C PHE A 14 -10.97 -2.97 17.69
N THR A 15 -12.23 -2.80 18.09
CA THR A 15 -12.60 -2.09 19.32
C THR A 15 -12.85 -3.07 20.46
N SER A 16 -12.22 -2.88 21.61
CA SER A 16 -12.40 -3.74 22.78
C SER A 16 -13.81 -3.66 23.36
N VAL A 17 -14.43 -4.82 23.64
CA VAL A 17 -15.77 -4.94 24.24
C VAL A 17 -15.83 -6.11 25.22
N GLN A 18 -16.88 -6.15 26.04
CA GLN A 18 -17.21 -7.35 26.80
C GLN A 18 -17.85 -8.40 25.88
N GLU A 19 -17.53 -9.69 26.11
CA GLU A 19 -18.04 -10.80 25.32
C GLU A 19 -19.58 -10.81 25.21
N THR A 20 -20.25 -10.51 26.32
CA THR A 20 -21.72 -10.45 26.43
C THR A 20 -22.35 -9.42 25.49
N GLU A 21 -21.58 -8.45 24.99
CA GLU A 21 -22.05 -7.39 24.11
C GLU A 21 -21.89 -7.73 22.63
N VAL A 22 -21.07 -8.71 22.26
CA VAL A 22 -20.73 -9.04 20.87
C VAL A 22 -21.98 -9.41 20.06
N SER A 23 -22.76 -10.38 20.55
CA SER A 23 -24.00 -10.81 19.86
C SER A 23 -25.04 -9.69 19.79
N ALA A 24 -25.13 -8.84 20.83
CA ALA A 24 -26.07 -7.72 20.87
C ALA A 24 -25.75 -6.66 19.79
N GLN A 25 -24.47 -6.41 19.53
CA GLN A 25 -24.02 -5.43 18.52
C GLN A 25 -24.25 -5.92 17.08
N SER A 26 -24.38 -7.24 16.87
CA SER A 26 -24.60 -7.83 15.53
C SER A 26 -26.03 -7.64 14.96
N LYS A 27 -26.93 -6.99 15.71
CA LYS A 27 -28.32 -6.73 15.28
C LYS A 27 -28.48 -5.68 14.17
N THR A 28 -27.45 -4.87 13.95
CA THR A 28 -27.51 -3.76 12.96
C THR A 28 -26.68 -4.05 11.72
N LYS A 29 -25.47 -4.56 11.91
CA LYS A 29 -24.55 -4.98 10.86
C LYS A 29 -23.74 -6.19 11.32
N PRO A 30 -23.20 -7.01 10.39
CA PRO A 30 -22.36 -8.14 10.75
C PRO A 30 -21.19 -7.70 11.64
N VAL A 31 -20.90 -8.50 12.67
CA VAL A 31 -19.78 -8.30 13.58
C VAL A 31 -18.74 -9.37 13.28
N VAL A 32 -17.48 -8.97 13.09
CA VAL A 32 -16.33 -9.87 13.13
C VAL A 32 -15.67 -9.69 14.49
N ALA A 33 -15.77 -10.71 15.33
CA ALA A 33 -15.21 -10.72 16.66
C ALA A 33 -13.87 -11.46 16.67
N LEU A 34 -12.80 -10.76 17.00
CA LEU A 34 -11.51 -11.38 17.32
C LEU A 34 -11.51 -11.78 18.79
N SER A 35 -11.37 -13.07 19.06
CA SER A 35 -11.26 -13.60 20.42
C SER A 35 -9.80 -13.88 20.77
N LEU A 36 -9.33 -13.35 21.90
CA LEU A 36 -7.97 -13.53 22.41
C LEU A 36 -7.94 -14.14 23.81
N PRO A 37 -6.92 -14.94 24.15
CA PRO A 37 -6.60 -15.25 25.55
C PRO A 37 -6.30 -13.96 26.34
N GLN A 38 -6.66 -13.91 27.63
CA GLN A 38 -6.46 -12.71 28.47
C GLN A 38 -4.99 -12.27 28.59
N GLU A 39 -4.05 -13.21 28.62
CA GLU A 39 -2.61 -12.95 28.65
C GLU A 39 -1.89 -13.87 27.64
N PRO A 40 -1.84 -13.49 26.35
CA PRO A 40 -1.29 -14.36 25.34
C PRO A 40 0.23 -14.50 25.48
N ASP A 41 0.70 -15.73 25.62
CA ASP A 41 2.13 -16.06 25.61
C ASP A 41 2.77 -15.80 24.22
N ARG A 42 4.08 -16.00 24.12
CA ARG A 42 4.81 -15.76 22.85
C ARG A 42 4.32 -16.66 21.70
N LYS A 43 3.87 -17.88 21.99
CA LYS A 43 3.35 -18.82 20.98
C LYS A 43 1.97 -18.35 20.52
N GLN A 44 1.10 -17.96 21.45
CA GLN A 44 -0.23 -17.43 21.17
C GLN A 44 -0.16 -16.13 20.37
N LYS A 45 0.78 -15.22 20.66
CA LYS A 45 1.01 -14.02 19.83
C LYS A 45 1.42 -14.34 18.39
N ARG A 46 2.26 -15.38 18.19
CA ARG A 46 2.63 -15.86 16.85
C ARG A 46 1.45 -16.46 16.09
N GLU A 47 0.63 -17.26 16.76
CA GLU A 47 -0.58 -17.82 16.15
C GLU A 47 -1.59 -16.72 15.81
N LEU A 48 -1.76 -15.73 16.69
CA LEU A 48 -2.59 -14.57 16.42
C LEU A 48 -2.11 -13.80 15.18
N GLN A 49 -0.81 -13.57 15.05
CA GLN A 49 -0.24 -12.93 13.87
C GLN A 49 -0.58 -13.71 12.59
N LYS A 50 -0.42 -15.04 12.59
CA LYS A 50 -0.78 -15.90 11.45
C LYS A 50 -2.27 -15.94 11.14
N LEU A 51 -3.12 -15.70 12.15
CA LEU A 51 -4.56 -15.62 11.97
C LEU A 51 -4.94 -14.29 11.31
N ILE A 52 -4.55 -13.19 11.92
CA ILE A 52 -5.16 -11.89 11.62
C ILE A 52 -4.43 -11.11 10.52
N ALA A 53 -3.09 -11.16 10.49
CA ALA A 53 -2.33 -10.39 9.52
C ALA A 53 -2.73 -10.70 8.06
N PRO A 54 -2.86 -11.97 7.63
CA PRO A 54 -3.26 -12.27 6.25
C PRO A 54 -4.75 -12.03 5.95
N LEU A 55 -5.58 -11.77 6.97
CA LEU A 55 -7.02 -11.50 6.80
C LEU A 55 -7.36 -10.01 6.97
N ALA A 56 -6.42 -9.20 7.45
CA ALA A 56 -6.65 -7.79 7.76
C ALA A 56 -7.20 -6.99 6.56
N PHE A 57 -6.82 -7.36 5.33
CA PHE A 57 -7.31 -6.72 4.11
C PHE A 57 -8.84 -6.82 3.92
N LEU A 58 -9.48 -7.85 4.49
CA LEU A 58 -10.93 -8.03 4.41
C LEU A 58 -11.71 -7.00 5.24
N PHE A 59 -11.06 -6.36 6.21
CA PHE A 59 -11.71 -5.59 7.26
C PHE A 59 -11.44 -4.08 7.19
N ARG A 60 -10.27 -3.69 6.67
CA ARG A 60 -9.83 -2.28 6.65
C ARG A 60 -10.79 -1.40 5.85
N GLY A 61 -11.14 -0.24 6.41
CA GLY A 61 -11.92 0.80 5.73
C GLY A 61 -13.39 0.47 5.52
N ARG A 62 -13.91 -0.59 6.15
CA ARG A 62 -15.30 -1.03 6.00
C ARG A 62 -16.19 -0.47 7.11
N ASP A 63 -17.20 0.28 6.74
CA ASP A 63 -18.24 0.81 7.64
C ASP A 63 -19.46 -0.12 7.74
N ASP A 64 -19.61 -1.05 6.81
CA ASP A 64 -20.70 -2.02 6.70
C ASP A 64 -20.54 -3.25 7.60
N ILE A 65 -19.40 -3.38 8.29
CA ILE A 65 -19.16 -4.39 9.34
C ILE A 65 -18.70 -3.73 10.65
N THR A 66 -18.75 -4.47 11.75
CA THR A 66 -18.21 -4.05 13.05
C THR A 66 -17.07 -4.99 13.43
N LEU A 67 -15.93 -4.44 13.87
CA LEU A 67 -14.77 -5.21 14.28
C LEU A 67 -14.60 -5.09 15.79
N LEU A 68 -14.79 -6.20 16.50
CA LEU A 68 -14.77 -6.22 17.95
C LEU A 68 -13.67 -7.13 18.48
N LEU A 69 -12.92 -6.65 19.46
CA LEU A 69 -11.95 -7.44 20.19
C LEU A 69 -12.57 -7.87 21.52
N SER A 70 -12.68 -9.19 21.74
CA SER A 70 -13.17 -9.77 22.98
C SER A 70 -12.09 -10.63 23.62
N SER A 71 -11.86 -10.44 24.93
CA SER A 71 -11.08 -11.40 25.71
C SER A 71 -12.00 -12.50 26.23
N LYS A 72 -11.65 -13.76 25.98
CA LYS A 72 -12.37 -14.95 26.48
C LYS A 72 -11.42 -15.84 27.26
N GLU A 73 -11.95 -16.62 28.20
CA GLU A 73 -11.27 -17.81 28.72
C GLU A 73 -11.29 -18.89 27.61
N MET A 74 -10.37 -18.76 26.65
CA MET A 74 -10.19 -19.69 25.54
C MET A 74 -8.72 -20.01 25.34
N GLU A 75 -8.43 -21.24 24.88
CA GLU A 75 -7.06 -21.70 24.65
C GLU A 75 -6.42 -21.13 23.37
N ALA A 76 -7.23 -20.82 22.35
CA ALA A 76 -6.77 -20.41 21.02
C ALA A 76 -7.48 -19.15 20.50
N SER A 77 -6.77 -18.35 19.70
CA SER A 77 -7.33 -17.18 19.03
C SER A 77 -8.22 -17.56 17.86
N SER A 78 -9.33 -16.84 17.67
CA SER A 78 -10.28 -17.09 16.59
C SER A 78 -10.91 -15.80 16.07
N LEU A 79 -11.41 -15.83 14.84
CA LEU A 79 -12.28 -14.81 14.25
C LEU A 79 -13.66 -15.43 14.04
N THR A 80 -14.68 -14.82 14.63
CA THR A 80 -16.05 -15.31 14.57
C THR A 80 -16.95 -14.25 13.95
N VAL A 81 -17.80 -14.64 13.00
CA VAL A 81 -18.79 -13.75 12.38
C VAL A 81 -20.13 -13.93 13.09
N PHE A 82 -20.70 -12.83 13.56
CA PHE A 82 -22.05 -12.75 14.10
C PHE A 82 -22.95 -11.90 13.21
N LYS A 83 -24.21 -12.29 13.08
CA LYS A 83 -25.25 -11.48 12.43
C LYS A 83 -26.60 -11.79 13.06
N ASP A 84 -27.41 -10.77 13.27
CA ASP A 84 -28.77 -10.91 13.83
C ASP A 84 -28.80 -11.62 15.20
N GLY A 85 -27.70 -11.55 15.96
CA GLY A 85 -27.53 -12.19 17.26
C GLY A 85 -27.01 -13.62 17.23
N GLU A 86 -26.81 -14.20 16.05
CA GLU A 86 -26.37 -15.59 15.87
C GLU A 86 -24.91 -15.67 15.43
N GLU A 87 -24.22 -16.73 15.86
CA GLU A 87 -22.90 -17.10 15.36
C GLU A 87 -23.04 -17.82 14.02
N LEU A 88 -22.39 -17.31 12.96
CA LEU A 88 -22.50 -17.85 11.61
C LEU A 88 -21.31 -18.75 11.23
N THR A 89 -20.09 -18.30 11.52
CA THR A 89 -18.86 -19.06 11.25
C THR A 89 -17.74 -18.64 12.19
N THR A 90 -16.82 -19.56 12.46
CA THR A 90 -15.59 -19.32 13.20
C THR A 90 -14.39 -19.83 12.39
N VAL A 91 -13.34 -19.02 12.29
CA VAL A 91 -12.06 -19.38 11.66
C VAL A 91 -10.91 -19.26 12.66
N THR A 92 -9.97 -20.20 12.57
CA THR A 92 -8.74 -20.27 13.38
C THR A 92 -7.52 -20.25 12.45
N THR A 93 -6.33 -20.60 12.94
CA THR A 93 -5.15 -20.83 12.09
C THR A 93 -5.20 -22.15 11.31
N GLU A 94 -6.21 -22.99 11.55
CA GLU A 94 -6.39 -24.26 10.83
C GLU A 94 -6.96 -24.07 9.43
N GLY A 95 -6.45 -24.88 8.49
CA GLY A 95 -6.87 -24.88 7.08
C GLY A 95 -6.14 -23.86 6.20
N GLU A 96 -6.35 -23.97 4.89
CA GLU A 96 -5.75 -23.07 3.91
C GLU A 96 -6.26 -21.63 4.09
N LEU A 97 -5.41 -20.65 3.79
CA LEU A 97 -5.77 -19.23 3.91
C LEU A 97 -6.98 -18.86 3.02
N LYS A 98 -7.01 -19.42 1.81
CA LYS A 98 -8.10 -19.22 0.85
C LYS A 98 -9.45 -19.71 1.39
N ASP A 99 -9.47 -20.86 2.09
CA ASP A 99 -10.69 -21.40 2.69
C ASP A 99 -11.19 -20.53 3.84
N ARG A 100 -10.25 -19.99 4.65
CA ARG A 100 -10.57 -19.06 5.73
C ARG A 100 -11.17 -17.76 5.18
N VAL A 101 -10.61 -17.20 4.11
CA VAL A 101 -11.18 -16.05 3.39
C VAL A 101 -12.60 -16.38 2.90
N ASN A 102 -12.77 -17.49 2.18
CA ASN A 102 -14.05 -17.89 1.62
C ASN A 102 -15.14 -18.04 2.68
N LYS A 103 -14.83 -18.64 3.84
CA LYS A 103 -15.76 -18.74 4.98
C LYS A 103 -16.20 -17.37 5.48
N LEU A 104 -15.28 -16.40 5.59
CA LEU A 104 -15.59 -15.07 6.08
C LEU A 104 -16.46 -14.29 5.07
N VAL A 105 -16.02 -14.20 3.81
CA VAL A 105 -16.67 -13.37 2.78
C VAL A 105 -18.08 -13.85 2.42
N GLN A 106 -18.42 -15.12 2.66
CA GLN A 106 -19.80 -15.61 2.53
C GLN A 106 -20.79 -14.87 3.44
N HIS A 107 -20.33 -14.34 4.57
CA HIS A 107 -21.19 -13.69 5.57
C HIS A 107 -20.98 -12.18 5.65
N ILE A 108 -19.76 -11.72 5.41
CA ILE A 108 -19.42 -10.30 5.47
C ILE A 108 -19.23 -9.67 4.10
N GLY A 109 -19.24 -10.42 3.01
CA GLY A 109 -18.93 -9.91 1.67
C GLY A 109 -17.45 -9.60 1.47
N TRP A 110 -17.09 -9.36 0.21
CA TRP A 110 -15.75 -8.98 -0.21
C TRP A 110 -15.38 -7.55 0.23
N SER A 111 -14.08 -7.31 0.43
CA SER A 111 -13.59 -5.96 0.69
C SER A 111 -13.76 -5.10 -0.56
N PRO A 112 -14.11 -3.81 -0.47
CA PRO A 112 -14.13 -2.91 -1.63
C PRO A 112 -12.78 -2.82 -2.38
N ASP A 113 -11.68 -3.14 -1.69
CA ASP A 113 -10.36 -3.23 -2.30
C ASP A 113 -10.18 -4.57 -3.05
N CYS A 114 -10.69 -5.68 -2.53
CA CYS A 114 -10.64 -7.01 -3.16
C CYS A 114 -12.07 -7.47 -3.53
N PRO A 115 -12.65 -7.00 -4.67
CA PRO A 115 -14.07 -7.14 -4.94
C PRO A 115 -14.54 -8.58 -5.20
N ASP A 116 -13.62 -9.48 -5.57
CA ASP A 116 -13.91 -10.88 -5.82
C ASP A 116 -12.65 -11.77 -5.71
N GLU A 117 -12.85 -13.08 -5.87
CA GLU A 117 -11.80 -14.10 -5.76
C GLU A 117 -10.70 -13.97 -6.83
N THR A 118 -10.98 -13.36 -7.99
CA THR A 118 -9.98 -13.18 -9.06
C THR A 118 -8.89 -12.18 -8.67
N GLN A 119 -9.19 -11.33 -7.69
CA GLN A 119 -8.27 -10.34 -7.14
C GLN A 119 -7.57 -10.83 -5.87
N LEU A 120 -8.01 -11.97 -5.31
CA LEU A 120 -7.58 -12.43 -3.99
C LEU A 120 -6.06 -12.64 -3.89
N HIS A 121 -5.41 -13.15 -4.94
CA HIS A 121 -3.96 -13.40 -4.93
C HIS A 121 -3.15 -12.12 -4.65
N ASN A 122 -3.61 -10.96 -5.13
CA ASN A 122 -2.95 -9.67 -4.88
C ASN A 122 -2.93 -9.30 -3.38
N TYR A 123 -3.91 -9.79 -2.61
CA TYR A 123 -4.04 -9.50 -1.18
C TYR A 123 -3.48 -10.61 -0.29
N LEU A 124 -3.37 -11.83 -0.81
CA LEU A 124 -2.72 -12.95 -0.10
C LEU A 124 -1.20 -12.95 -0.22
N SER A 125 -0.66 -12.24 -1.21
CA SER A 125 0.77 -12.07 -1.44
C SER A 125 1.26 -10.66 -1.04
N PRO A 126 1.07 -10.18 0.20
CA PRO A 126 1.49 -8.84 0.55
C PRO A 126 3.00 -8.69 0.36
N ILE A 127 3.43 -7.54 -0.15
CA ILE A 127 4.85 -7.17 -0.03
C ILE A 127 5.17 -7.00 1.46
N ASN A 128 6.36 -7.42 1.87
CA ASN A 128 6.79 -7.25 3.25
C ASN A 128 7.14 -5.77 3.51
N ALA A 129 6.15 -4.96 3.89
CA ALA A 129 6.32 -3.53 4.10
C ALA A 129 7.36 -3.21 5.18
N GLU A 130 7.47 -4.03 6.22
CA GLU A 130 8.45 -3.83 7.30
C GLU A 130 9.88 -4.01 6.79
N GLU A 131 10.13 -5.08 6.04
CA GLU A 131 11.42 -5.36 5.42
C GLU A 131 11.78 -4.32 4.36
N LEU A 132 10.84 -3.98 3.46
CA LEU A 132 11.03 -2.94 2.45
C LEU A 132 11.41 -1.61 3.10
N LEU A 133 10.69 -1.15 4.12
CA LEU A 133 10.99 0.10 4.80
C LEU A 133 12.31 0.04 5.57
N GLY A 134 12.62 -1.12 6.16
CA GLY A 134 13.90 -1.40 6.79
C GLY A 134 15.07 -1.23 5.81
N ASP A 135 14.96 -1.83 4.64
CA ASP A 135 15.98 -1.76 3.58
C ASP A 135 16.10 -0.35 3.01
N VAL A 136 14.97 0.32 2.73
CA VAL A 136 14.98 1.72 2.27
C VAL A 136 15.73 2.59 3.30
N ALA A 137 15.42 2.46 4.59
CA ALA A 137 16.10 3.23 5.64
C ALA A 137 17.58 2.85 5.79
N ALA A 138 17.93 1.57 5.63
CA ALA A 138 19.30 1.09 5.70
C ALA A 138 20.15 1.67 4.58
N PHE A 139 19.64 1.67 3.34
CA PHE A 139 20.38 2.11 2.16
C PHE A 139 20.34 3.62 1.90
N THR A 140 19.41 4.35 2.51
CA THR A 140 19.30 5.81 2.37
C THR A 140 19.68 6.55 3.66
N ALA A 141 18.85 6.47 4.70
CA ALA A 141 19.00 7.26 5.92
C ALA A 141 20.21 6.85 6.79
N THR A 142 20.58 5.57 6.78
CA THR A 142 21.59 5.03 7.71
C THR A 142 23.02 5.06 7.16
N THR A 143 23.20 4.97 5.85
CA THR A 143 24.52 4.96 5.20
C THR A 143 25.19 6.33 5.14
N GLY A 144 24.44 7.41 5.39
CA GLY A 144 24.89 8.79 5.16
C GLY A 144 24.93 9.18 3.68
N GLN A 145 24.50 8.31 2.76
CA GLN A 145 24.30 8.65 1.36
C GLN A 145 23.11 9.61 1.23
N ARG A 146 23.35 10.81 0.69
CA ARG A 146 22.34 11.84 0.51
C ARG A 146 22.05 12.18 -0.95
N ASP A 147 22.81 11.63 -1.90
CA ASP A 147 22.53 11.86 -3.32
C ASP A 147 21.19 11.23 -3.72
N TYR A 148 20.28 12.07 -4.22
CA TYR A 148 18.92 11.66 -4.55
C TYR A 148 18.86 10.68 -5.74
N VAL A 149 19.84 10.70 -6.64
CA VAL A 149 19.90 9.75 -7.77
C VAL A 149 20.36 8.39 -7.27
N ALA A 150 21.43 8.34 -6.47
CA ALA A 150 21.91 7.09 -5.87
C ALA A 150 20.84 6.44 -4.97
N ASN A 151 20.16 7.24 -4.14
CA ASN A 151 19.08 6.76 -3.29
C ASN A 151 17.88 6.28 -4.11
N ALA A 152 17.45 7.05 -5.12
CA ALA A 152 16.37 6.62 -6.02
C ALA A 152 16.72 5.30 -6.72
N ALA A 153 17.96 5.11 -7.18
CA ALA A 153 18.39 3.87 -7.82
C ALA A 153 18.30 2.66 -6.88
N ASN A 154 18.80 2.78 -5.66
CA ASN A 154 18.70 1.71 -4.65
C ASN A 154 17.24 1.42 -4.30
N VAL A 155 16.44 2.46 -4.08
CA VAL A 155 15.03 2.29 -3.73
C VAL A 155 14.24 1.65 -4.86
N SER A 156 14.44 2.04 -6.13
CA SER A 156 13.81 1.36 -7.28
C SER A 156 14.13 -0.14 -7.31
N SER A 157 15.38 -0.52 -6.98
CA SER A 157 15.79 -1.92 -6.86
C SER A 157 15.09 -2.63 -5.70
N ILE A 158 15.06 -2.03 -4.51
CA ILE A 158 14.39 -2.60 -3.32
C ILE A 158 12.90 -2.85 -3.60
N ILE A 159 12.22 -1.88 -4.21
CA ILE A 159 10.80 -1.99 -4.56
C ILE A 159 10.58 -3.15 -5.54
N TRP A 160 11.36 -3.21 -6.63
CA TRP A 160 11.26 -4.27 -7.63
C TRP A 160 11.39 -5.68 -7.00
N HIS A 161 12.38 -5.84 -6.12
CA HIS A 161 12.63 -7.11 -5.46
C HIS A 161 11.52 -7.46 -4.45
N ALA A 162 11.00 -6.51 -3.69
CA ALA A 162 9.89 -6.75 -2.78
C ALA A 162 8.64 -7.29 -3.48
N PHE A 163 8.30 -6.76 -4.67
CA PHE A 163 7.21 -7.31 -5.48
C PHE A 163 7.54 -8.68 -6.08
N THR A 164 8.77 -8.86 -6.57
CA THR A 164 9.23 -10.14 -7.15
C THR A 164 9.19 -11.27 -6.11
N GLU A 165 9.67 -11.01 -4.88
CA GLU A 165 9.70 -11.98 -3.78
C GLU A 165 8.30 -12.30 -3.24
N ALA A 166 7.39 -11.33 -3.29
CA ALA A 166 5.98 -11.56 -3.01
C ALA A 166 5.26 -12.29 -4.16
N GLU A 167 5.93 -12.62 -5.26
CA GLU A 167 5.34 -13.17 -6.48
C GLU A 167 4.21 -12.28 -7.03
N ARG A 168 4.29 -10.96 -6.79
CA ARG A 168 3.34 -9.98 -7.31
C ARG A 168 3.85 -9.37 -8.60
N PRO A 169 2.98 -9.29 -9.63
CA PRO A 169 3.38 -8.73 -10.90
C PRO A 169 3.64 -7.22 -10.75
N ILE A 170 4.79 -6.79 -11.24
CA ILE A 170 5.15 -5.39 -11.42
C ILE A 170 5.94 -5.31 -12.74
N ASN A 171 5.66 -4.32 -13.58
CA ASN A 171 6.39 -4.14 -14.85
C ASN A 171 7.22 -2.85 -14.88
N TRP A 172 6.97 -1.94 -13.93
CA TRP A 172 7.79 -0.74 -13.76
C TRP A 172 7.81 -0.27 -12.30
N ALA A 173 8.98 0.15 -11.81
CA ALA A 173 9.12 0.79 -10.50
C ALA A 173 10.25 1.81 -10.52
N GLY A 174 9.96 3.08 -10.26
CA GLY A 174 10.98 4.12 -10.34
C GLY A 174 10.53 5.52 -9.99
N PHE A 175 11.31 6.48 -10.46
CA PHE A 175 11.15 7.88 -10.10
C PHE A 175 11.06 8.80 -11.31
N TYR A 176 10.31 9.88 -11.13
CA TYR A 176 10.39 11.09 -11.96
C TYR A 176 10.73 12.29 -11.10
N PHE A 177 11.60 13.18 -11.59
CA PHE A 177 12.02 14.38 -10.87
C PHE A 177 11.38 15.63 -11.47
N VAL A 178 10.84 16.51 -10.63
CA VAL A 178 10.33 17.81 -11.06
C VAL A 178 11.52 18.74 -11.26
N ARG A 179 11.79 19.13 -12.51
CA ARG A 179 12.90 20.01 -12.87
C ARG A 179 12.39 21.30 -13.50
N PRO A 180 12.97 22.47 -13.19
CA PRO A 180 12.66 23.72 -13.89
C PRO A 180 13.00 23.58 -15.38
N LEU A 181 12.24 24.25 -16.25
CA LEU A 181 12.58 24.35 -17.66
C LEU A 181 13.43 25.61 -17.91
N ALA A 182 14.56 25.44 -18.59
CA ALA A 182 15.42 26.54 -18.98
C ALA A 182 14.87 27.35 -20.18
N ASN A 183 14.04 26.71 -21.00
CA ASN A 183 13.49 27.24 -22.24
C ASN A 183 12.00 26.85 -22.42
N PRO A 184 11.11 27.23 -21.49
CA PRO A 184 9.69 26.90 -21.59
C PRO A 184 9.07 27.58 -22.83
N LYS A 185 8.22 26.84 -23.54
CA LYS A 185 7.34 27.42 -24.57
C LYS A 185 6.13 28.07 -23.90
N GLU A 186 5.42 28.94 -24.61
CA GLU A 186 4.24 29.65 -24.08
C GLU A 186 3.15 28.72 -23.51
N THR A 187 3.06 27.49 -24.03
CA THR A 187 2.10 26.47 -23.57
C THR A 187 2.64 25.54 -22.49
N ASP A 188 3.92 25.64 -22.15
CA ASP A 188 4.56 24.78 -21.16
C ASP A 188 4.35 25.32 -19.75
N HIS A 189 4.35 24.42 -18.76
CA HIS A 189 4.54 24.79 -17.37
C HIS A 189 6.03 25.14 -17.15
N ASP A 190 6.37 25.97 -16.16
CA ASP A 190 7.77 26.35 -15.86
C ASP A 190 8.67 25.19 -15.41
N HIS A 191 8.08 24.01 -15.22
CA HIS A 191 8.75 22.78 -14.79
C HIS A 191 8.26 21.61 -15.64
N ILE A 192 9.03 20.52 -15.62
CA ILE A 192 8.74 19.27 -16.30
C ILE A 192 9.15 18.09 -15.41
N LEU A 193 8.48 16.95 -15.56
CA LEU A 193 8.94 15.69 -14.97
C LEU A 193 10.00 15.07 -15.89
N ILE A 194 11.18 14.79 -15.33
CA ILE A 194 12.28 14.11 -16.01
C ILE A 194 12.48 12.73 -15.40
N LEU A 195 12.61 11.72 -16.25
CA LEU A 195 12.86 10.34 -15.83
C LEU A 195 14.10 10.24 -14.93
N GLY A 196 13.93 9.63 -13.76
CA GLY A 196 14.97 9.26 -12.82
C GLY A 196 15.32 7.76 -12.89
N PRO A 197 16.02 7.21 -11.88
CA PRO A 197 16.31 5.78 -11.81
C PRO A 197 15.06 4.92 -11.68
N PHE A 198 15.04 3.78 -12.36
CA PHE A 198 13.91 2.85 -12.38
C PHE A 198 14.35 1.41 -12.67
N MET A 199 13.46 0.47 -12.39
CA MET A 199 13.51 -0.93 -12.81
C MET A 199 12.32 -1.19 -13.73
N GLY A 200 12.55 -1.79 -14.90
CA GLY A 200 11.50 -2.05 -15.89
C GLY A 200 11.95 -1.81 -17.33
N LYS A 201 10.99 -1.76 -18.26
CA LYS A 201 11.25 -1.41 -19.66
C LYS A 201 11.56 0.10 -19.81
N PRO A 202 12.19 0.52 -20.93
CA PRO A 202 12.37 1.94 -21.23
C PRO A 202 11.06 2.73 -21.14
N ALA A 203 11.10 3.89 -20.50
CA ALA A 203 9.92 4.72 -20.22
C ALA A 203 10.01 6.11 -20.87
N CYS A 204 8.93 6.89 -20.75
CA CYS A 204 8.86 8.25 -21.25
C CYS A 204 9.91 9.13 -20.55
N SER A 205 10.92 9.62 -21.28
CA SER A 205 11.98 10.47 -20.67
C SER A 205 11.48 11.79 -20.06
N ARG A 206 10.29 12.25 -20.46
CA ARG A 206 9.72 13.56 -20.15
C ARG A 206 8.20 13.47 -20.01
N ILE A 207 7.64 13.97 -18.92
CA ILE A 207 6.19 14.06 -18.70
C ILE A 207 5.80 15.51 -18.44
N ARG A 208 4.79 16.00 -19.18
CA ARG A 208 4.28 17.37 -19.03
C ARG A 208 3.37 17.48 -17.81
N PHE A 209 3.23 18.69 -17.27
CA PHE A 209 2.40 18.94 -16.07
C PHE A 209 0.95 18.43 -16.18
N GLN A 210 0.35 18.52 -17.37
CA GLN A 210 -1.05 18.13 -17.60
C GLN A 210 -1.25 16.66 -17.99
N SER A 211 -0.18 15.86 -18.01
CA SER A 211 -0.10 14.62 -18.76
C SER A 211 -0.12 13.37 -17.86
N GLY A 212 -1.07 12.46 -18.08
CA GLY A 212 -1.12 11.15 -17.43
C GLY A 212 -1.39 11.18 -15.92
N VAL A 213 -1.29 10.00 -15.31
CA VAL A 213 -1.46 9.79 -13.87
C VAL A 213 -0.34 10.48 -13.10
N CYS A 214 0.92 10.37 -13.54
CA CYS A 214 2.05 11.14 -13.01
C CYS A 214 1.77 12.66 -12.97
N GLY A 215 1.29 13.24 -14.06
CA GLY A 215 0.91 14.66 -14.09
C GLY A 215 -0.24 14.96 -13.13
N ALA A 216 -1.24 14.08 -13.00
CA ALA A 216 -2.32 14.25 -12.05
C ALA A 216 -1.84 14.24 -10.60
N ALA A 217 -0.95 13.31 -10.23
CA ALA A 217 -0.33 13.25 -8.90
C ALA A 217 0.43 14.54 -8.58
N TRP A 218 1.18 15.05 -9.56
CA TRP A 218 1.90 16.31 -9.43
C TRP A 218 0.97 17.51 -9.24
N ARG A 219 -0.09 17.65 -10.06
CA ARG A 219 -1.04 18.78 -9.98
C ARG A 219 -1.84 18.79 -8.69
N THR A 220 -2.33 17.62 -8.30
CA THR A 220 -3.22 17.47 -7.14
C THR A 220 -2.44 17.40 -5.82
N LYS A 221 -1.12 17.19 -5.89
CA LYS A 221 -0.27 16.94 -4.72
C LYS A 221 -0.81 15.79 -3.87
N SER A 222 -1.39 14.78 -4.51
CA SER A 222 -1.97 13.62 -3.85
C SER A 222 -1.59 12.33 -4.55
N VAL A 223 -1.60 11.23 -3.80
CA VAL A 223 -1.43 9.88 -4.35
C VAL A 223 -2.50 9.61 -5.39
N GLN A 224 -2.11 8.95 -6.48
CA GLN A 224 -3.01 8.39 -7.48
C GLN A 224 -2.86 6.87 -7.46
N ARG A 225 -3.89 6.15 -7.04
CA ARG A 225 -3.94 4.68 -7.08
C ARG A 225 -5.01 4.25 -8.07
N ILE A 226 -4.58 3.96 -9.29
CA ILE A 226 -5.45 3.73 -10.43
C ILE A 226 -5.65 2.23 -10.62
N LYS A 227 -6.89 1.75 -10.44
CA LYS A 227 -7.23 0.33 -10.57
C LYS A 227 -7.23 -0.16 -12.01
N ASP A 228 -7.58 0.72 -12.95
CA ASP A 228 -7.57 0.46 -14.39
C ASP A 228 -7.09 1.73 -15.10
N VAL A 229 -5.87 1.70 -15.66
CA VAL A 229 -5.30 2.87 -16.33
C VAL A 229 -6.07 3.25 -17.60
N HIS A 230 -6.82 2.33 -18.21
CA HIS A 230 -7.63 2.60 -19.38
C HIS A 230 -8.91 3.37 -19.05
N GLU A 231 -9.34 3.35 -17.78
CA GLU A 231 -10.46 4.17 -17.29
C GLU A 231 -10.01 5.58 -16.88
N PHE A 232 -8.70 5.84 -16.81
CA PHE A 232 -8.17 7.14 -16.40
C PHE A 232 -8.18 8.17 -17.54
N PRO A 233 -8.90 9.31 -17.40
CA PRO A 233 -8.94 10.33 -18.44
C PRO A 233 -7.57 10.95 -18.70
N GLY A 234 -7.11 10.86 -19.95
CA GLY A 234 -5.80 11.42 -20.35
C GLY A 234 -4.61 10.56 -19.96
N HIS A 235 -4.81 9.24 -19.78
CA HIS A 235 -3.75 8.26 -19.62
C HIS A 235 -2.72 8.35 -20.76
N ILE A 236 -1.44 8.24 -20.40
CA ILE A 236 -0.31 8.20 -21.32
C ILE A 236 0.43 6.90 -21.04
N ALA A 237 0.15 5.88 -21.83
CA ALA A 237 0.86 4.61 -21.73
C ALA A 237 2.31 4.80 -22.18
N CYS A 238 3.26 4.57 -21.27
CA CYS A 238 4.68 4.45 -21.60
C CYS A 238 5.09 2.97 -21.81
N ASP A 239 4.43 2.02 -21.13
CA ASP A 239 4.43 0.58 -21.41
C ASP A 239 2.99 0.13 -21.70
N ASP A 240 2.75 -0.44 -22.89
CA ASP A 240 1.42 -0.93 -23.29
C ASP A 240 0.94 -2.11 -22.43
N ALA A 241 1.83 -2.71 -21.62
CA ALA A 241 1.47 -3.80 -20.72
C ALA A 241 0.87 -3.33 -19.39
N SER A 242 0.96 -2.05 -19.03
CA SER A 242 0.47 -1.55 -17.73
C SER A 242 -1.06 -1.49 -17.71
N GLU A 243 -1.66 -2.08 -16.67
CA GLU A 243 -3.12 -2.16 -16.47
C GLU A 243 -3.57 -1.43 -15.18
N SER A 244 -2.67 -1.26 -14.20
CA SER A 244 -2.87 -0.40 -13.02
C SER A 244 -1.59 0.36 -12.66
N GLU A 245 -1.73 1.49 -11.97
CA GLU A 245 -0.62 2.41 -11.66
C GLU A 245 -0.78 2.99 -10.24
N LEU A 246 0.33 3.12 -9.51
CA LEU A 246 0.42 3.81 -8.23
C LEU A 246 1.49 4.90 -8.28
N VAL A 247 1.06 6.16 -8.23
CA VAL A 247 1.96 7.32 -8.20
C VAL A 247 1.89 8.03 -6.85
N VAL A 248 3.03 8.15 -6.19
CA VAL A 248 3.17 8.79 -4.87
C VAL A 248 4.09 10.02 -4.95
N PRO A 249 3.61 11.23 -4.63
CA PRO A 249 4.44 12.42 -4.59
C PRO A 249 5.46 12.41 -3.44
N VAL A 250 6.70 12.82 -3.75
CA VAL A 250 7.74 13.16 -2.78
C VAL A 250 7.77 14.68 -2.62
N PHE A 251 7.66 15.14 -1.37
CA PHE A 251 7.59 16.56 -1.05
C PHE A 251 8.93 17.10 -0.55
N ASP A 252 9.22 18.37 -0.83
CA ASP A 252 10.27 19.10 -0.12
C ASP A 252 9.80 19.63 1.24
N LYS A 253 10.68 20.35 1.93
CA LYS A 253 10.39 20.96 3.23
C LYS A 253 9.35 22.08 3.17
N GLN A 254 9.03 22.57 1.98
CA GLN A 254 8.06 23.63 1.72
C GLN A 254 6.69 23.05 1.31
N GLY A 255 6.58 21.74 1.11
CA GLY A 255 5.36 21.07 0.67
C GLY A 255 5.16 21.13 -0.85
N GLU A 256 6.21 21.38 -1.62
CA GLU A 256 6.21 21.28 -3.07
C GLU A 256 6.64 19.89 -3.53
N VAL A 257 6.05 19.42 -4.62
CA VAL A 257 6.39 18.11 -5.20
C VAL A 257 7.71 18.25 -5.94
N ILE A 258 8.70 17.46 -5.53
CA ILE A 258 10.07 17.46 -6.09
C ILE A 258 10.40 16.17 -6.85
N ALA A 259 9.71 15.09 -6.53
CA ALA A 259 9.78 13.84 -7.25
C ALA A 259 8.45 13.10 -7.16
N LEU A 260 8.28 12.09 -8.00
CA LEU A 260 7.21 11.10 -7.94
C LEU A 260 7.86 9.72 -7.84
N ILE A 261 7.35 8.88 -6.96
CA ILE A 261 7.50 7.42 -7.06
C ILE A 261 6.37 6.95 -7.97
N ASP A 262 6.72 6.20 -9.00
CA ASP A 262 5.77 5.68 -9.99
C ASP A 262 5.95 4.17 -10.14
N LEU A 263 4.85 3.42 -10.05
CA LEU A 263 4.80 1.96 -10.04
C LEU A 263 3.71 1.49 -10.99
N ASP A 264 4.07 0.64 -11.96
CA ASP A 264 3.15 0.04 -12.90
C ASP A 264 2.99 -1.46 -12.66
N CYS A 265 1.76 -1.95 -12.84
CA CYS A 265 1.44 -3.37 -12.77
C CYS A 265 0.73 -3.83 -14.05
N PRO A 266 1.09 -5.01 -14.61
CA PRO A 266 0.44 -5.56 -15.80
C PRO A 266 -0.89 -6.25 -15.50
N GLN A 267 -1.42 -6.07 -14.30
CA GLN A 267 -2.74 -6.52 -13.90
C GLN A 267 -3.54 -5.32 -13.39
N LYS A 268 -4.85 -5.36 -13.62
CA LYS A 268 -5.78 -4.40 -13.00
C LYS A 268 -5.75 -4.56 -11.49
N ASN A 269 -6.00 -3.46 -10.78
CA ASN A 269 -6.06 -3.39 -9.33
C ASN A 269 -4.83 -4.03 -8.65
N GLY A 270 -3.66 -3.83 -9.26
CA GLY A 270 -2.39 -4.41 -8.83
C GLY A 270 -1.83 -3.80 -7.55
N PHE A 271 -2.37 -2.66 -7.10
CA PHE A 271 -1.94 -1.96 -5.89
C PHE A 271 -3.09 -1.79 -4.90
N SER A 272 -2.82 -2.14 -3.65
CA SER A 272 -3.74 -2.04 -2.52
C SER A 272 -3.58 -0.73 -1.76
N ALA A 273 -4.52 -0.45 -0.84
CA ALA A 273 -4.38 0.66 0.10
C ALA A 273 -3.20 0.49 1.09
N GLU A 274 -2.71 -0.74 1.29
CA GLU A 274 -1.51 -1.00 2.11
C GLU A 274 -0.23 -0.67 1.35
N ASP A 275 -0.18 -0.99 0.06
CA ASP A 275 0.90 -0.56 -0.81
C ASP A 275 0.97 0.97 -0.83
N GLU A 276 -0.18 1.65 -1.03
CA GLU A 276 -0.27 3.11 -0.96
C GLU A 276 0.33 3.67 0.34
N ARG A 277 -0.09 3.16 1.51
CA ARG A 277 0.46 3.60 2.81
C ARG A 277 1.96 3.35 2.91
N THR A 278 2.43 2.20 2.43
CA THR A 278 3.85 1.83 2.44
C THR A 278 4.66 2.79 1.58
N PHE A 279 4.21 3.09 0.37
CA PHE A 279 4.92 3.97 -0.55
C PHE A 279 4.84 5.45 -0.16
N VAL A 280 3.79 5.88 0.54
CA VAL A 280 3.77 7.20 1.22
C VAL A 280 4.90 7.29 2.25
N GLU A 281 5.14 6.23 3.01
CA GLU A 281 6.25 6.19 3.97
C GLU A 281 7.62 6.13 3.27
N VAL A 282 7.76 5.40 2.18
CA VAL A 282 8.97 5.44 1.32
C VAL A 282 9.23 6.86 0.82
N ALA A 283 8.19 7.55 0.32
CA ALA A 283 8.30 8.93 -0.14
C ALA A 283 8.75 9.88 0.98
N ARG A 284 8.24 9.70 2.20
CA ARG A 284 8.67 10.44 3.39
C ARG A 284 10.16 10.21 3.69
N VAL A 285 10.61 8.96 3.69
CA VAL A 285 12.03 8.63 3.91
C VAL A 285 12.90 9.25 2.82
N MET A 286 12.49 9.16 1.55
CA MET A 286 13.21 9.79 0.43
C MET A 286 13.32 11.31 0.57
N SER A 287 12.24 11.97 0.99
CA SER A 287 12.23 13.41 1.27
C SER A 287 13.29 13.81 2.30
N GLU A 288 13.38 13.05 3.40
CA GLU A 288 14.27 13.36 4.53
C GLU A 288 15.73 12.94 4.30
N ALA A 289 15.94 11.80 3.64
CA ALA A 289 17.25 11.19 3.48
C ALA A 289 18.07 11.79 2.34
N CYS A 290 17.44 12.50 1.39
CA CYS A 290 18.12 13.02 0.20
C CYS A 290 18.40 14.53 0.25
N ASP A 291 19.46 14.95 -0.44
CA ASP A 291 19.78 16.34 -0.75
C ASP A 291 19.25 16.70 -2.14
N TRP A 292 18.12 17.40 -2.14
CA TRP A 292 17.39 17.73 -3.36
C TRP A 292 17.90 18.99 -4.07
N GLY A 293 18.93 19.67 -3.55
CA GLY A 293 19.40 20.96 -4.09
C GLY A 293 19.73 20.92 -5.59
N ASN A 294 20.25 19.80 -6.09
CA ASN A 294 20.59 19.62 -7.50
C ASN A 294 19.39 19.31 -8.40
N VAL A 295 18.23 18.93 -7.86
CA VAL A 295 17.00 18.71 -8.65
C VAL A 295 16.52 20.02 -9.29
N GLY A 296 16.83 21.15 -8.64
CA GLY A 296 16.53 22.50 -9.13
C GLY A 296 17.38 22.95 -10.31
N LEU A 297 18.35 22.16 -10.78
CA LEU A 297 19.10 22.48 -12.00
C LEU A 297 18.13 22.46 -13.20
N PRO A 298 18.01 23.54 -13.98
CA PRO A 298 17.09 23.60 -15.11
C PRO A 298 17.39 22.54 -16.18
N TYR A 299 16.34 22.03 -16.81
CA TYR A 299 16.39 21.16 -17.98
C TYR A 299 16.13 21.99 -19.24
N THR A 300 17.00 21.85 -20.23
CA THR A 300 16.81 22.45 -21.56
C THR A 300 16.12 21.43 -22.47
N GLN A 301 14.92 21.74 -22.93
CA GLN A 301 14.24 20.93 -23.94
C GLN A 301 15.02 20.99 -25.27
N PRO A 302 15.02 19.89 -26.06
CA PRO A 302 15.58 19.88 -27.40
C PRO A 302 14.84 20.79 -28.38
#